data_AF-A0A820JRE2-F1
#
_entry.id   AF-A0A820JRE2-F1
#
_cell.length_a   1.000
_cell.length_b   1.000
_cell.length_c   1.000
_cell.angle_alpha   90.00
_cell.angle_beta   90.00
_cell.angle_gamma   90.00
#
_symmetry.space_group_name_H-M   'P 1'
#
loop_
_entity.id
_entity.type
_entity.pdbx_description
1 polymer ?
#
loop_
_entity_poly.entity_id
_entity_poly.type
_entity_poly.pdbx_seq_one_letter_code
_entity_poly.pdbx_strand_id
1 'polypeptide(L)'
;IENYFMRESIYKAILIDSPNMVDDVFFILRKCLKRSISSSNVEGICAMLNHAVSIIDTAYREQLYTRLKSGYPSGFDLSQAYTVIQSSIQLGKLQGSDIEKLKQIFLTTFNNVEITYGNLHTLKNLVEDELKKTLTLNEHNKTKLDTCLNEFHSAANRFKDLIEFACQQLCISAIKPRIKTLMDVYVTINHKLSEDEFSQFEANDPFLQNFLVQIDALFCPFKSILSTGNYDRLITASTNEIVTIWEKVLLKCVFNRFGGLQFDKEVRGLMTYLTNATSLPVRDKFQRLTQISTLLSLEKLKEINDYWDPTSSKITWRLTPSEVRQILNLRTDFRSDDVRALKL
;
A
#
# COMPACT_ATOMS: atom_id res chain seq x y z
N ILE A 1 35.01 -5.04 -22.76
CA ILE A 1 35.40 -6.04 -21.72
C ILE A 1 34.64 -5.77 -20.42
N GLU A 2 34.77 -4.58 -19.81
CA GLU A 2 34.11 -4.28 -18.52
C GLU A 2 32.58 -4.44 -18.56
N ASN A 3 31.91 -3.98 -19.62
CA ASN A 3 30.46 -4.19 -19.80
C ASN A 3 30.08 -5.69 -19.81
N TYR A 4 30.83 -6.52 -20.54
CA TYR A 4 30.59 -7.97 -20.57
C TYR A 4 30.76 -8.58 -19.16
N PHE A 5 31.83 -8.23 -18.46
CA PHE A 5 32.06 -8.68 -17.09
C PHE A 5 30.93 -8.28 -16.14
N MET A 6 30.50 -7.02 -16.19
CA MET A 6 29.39 -6.50 -15.37
C MET A 6 28.12 -7.29 -15.64
N ARG A 7 27.78 -7.49 -16.92
CA ARG A 7 26.56 -8.16 -17.33
C ARG A 7 26.50 -9.62 -16.89
N GLU A 8 27.53 -10.40 -17.22
CA GLU A 8 27.56 -11.82 -16.87
C GLU A 8 27.60 -12.03 -15.34
N SER A 9 28.30 -11.16 -14.60
CA SER A 9 28.36 -11.24 -13.14
C SER A 9 27.00 -10.95 -12.50
N ILE A 10 26.27 -9.95 -13.00
CA ILE A 10 24.92 -9.62 -12.52
C ILE A 10 23.95 -10.74 -12.87
N TYR A 11 23.98 -11.28 -14.09
CA TYR A 11 23.15 -12.45 -14.44
C TYR A 11 23.42 -13.63 -13.51
N LYS A 12 24.69 -13.91 -13.20
CA LYS A 12 25.05 -14.97 -12.27
C LYS A 12 24.53 -14.70 -10.86
N ALA A 13 24.61 -13.46 -10.36
CA ALA A 13 24.06 -13.09 -9.06
C ALA A 13 22.53 -13.27 -9.01
N ILE A 14 21.83 -12.89 -10.07
CA ILE A 14 20.38 -13.08 -10.24
C ILE A 14 20.00 -14.56 -10.22
N LEU A 15 20.78 -15.41 -10.91
CA LEU A 15 20.54 -16.85 -10.99
C LEU A 15 20.82 -17.59 -9.68
N ILE A 16 21.82 -17.15 -8.92
CA ILE A 16 22.13 -17.72 -7.60
C ILE A 16 21.00 -17.44 -6.61
N ASP A 17 20.32 -16.30 -6.76
CA ASP A 17 19.16 -15.89 -5.96
C ASP A 17 19.42 -15.98 -4.45
N SER A 18 20.59 -15.51 -4.02
CA SER A 18 20.96 -15.51 -2.61
C SER A 18 20.11 -14.48 -1.84
N PRO A 19 19.98 -14.62 -0.51
CA PRO A 19 19.41 -13.57 0.34
C PRO A 19 20.10 -12.21 0.19
N ASN A 20 21.36 -12.21 -0.26
CA ASN A 20 22.20 -11.02 -0.46
C ASN A 20 22.26 -10.58 -1.93
N MET A 21 21.38 -11.09 -2.80
CA MET A 21 21.40 -10.81 -4.25
C MET A 21 21.43 -9.30 -4.54
N VAL A 22 20.67 -8.50 -3.78
CA VAL A 22 20.67 -7.04 -3.95
C VAL A 22 22.07 -6.47 -3.71
N ASP A 23 22.71 -6.84 -2.60
CA ASP A 23 24.05 -6.36 -2.25
C ASP A 23 25.10 -6.82 -3.26
N ASP A 24 25.03 -8.07 -3.72
CA ASP A 24 25.92 -8.62 -4.74
C ASP A 24 25.83 -7.83 -6.05
N VAL A 25 24.61 -7.56 -6.53
CA VAL A 25 24.36 -6.78 -7.75
C VAL A 25 24.92 -5.36 -7.62
N PHE A 26 24.62 -4.66 -6.52
CA PHE A 26 25.09 -3.29 -6.32
C PHE A 26 26.59 -3.19 -6.05
N PHE A 27 27.19 -4.21 -5.43
CA PHE A 27 28.64 -4.32 -5.28
C PHE A 27 29.34 -4.44 -6.64
N ILE A 28 28.82 -5.31 -7.52
CA ILE A 28 29.34 -5.47 -8.89
C ILE A 28 29.22 -4.16 -9.67
N LEU A 29 28.04 -3.52 -9.67
CA LEU A 29 27.79 -2.24 -10.34
C LEU A 29 28.78 -1.17 -9.87
N ARG A 30 28.89 -0.98 -8.55
CA ARG A 30 29.81 0.01 -7.96
C ARG A 30 31.26 -0.25 -8.38
N LYS A 31 31.70 -1.51 -8.36
CA LYS A 31 33.08 -1.87 -8.73
C LYS A 31 33.38 -1.60 -10.21
N CYS A 32 32.43 -1.91 -11.09
CA CYS A 32 32.59 -1.70 -12.54
C CYS A 32 32.56 -0.21 -12.90
N LEU A 33 31.63 0.55 -12.31
CA LEU A 33 31.54 2.00 -12.51
C LEU A 33 32.79 2.71 -12.00
N LYS A 34 33.30 2.34 -10.81
CA LYS A 34 34.55 2.92 -10.27
C LYS A 34 35.76 2.67 -11.18
N ARG A 35 35.89 1.46 -11.74
CA ARG A 35 36.94 1.15 -12.73
C ARG A 35 36.77 1.99 -14.00
N SER A 36 35.54 2.15 -14.48
CA SER A 36 35.28 3.01 -15.63
C SER A 36 35.68 4.46 -15.37
N ILE A 37 35.38 4.99 -14.19
CA ILE A 37 35.77 6.36 -13.78
C ILE A 37 37.29 6.51 -13.73
N SER A 38 38.01 5.50 -13.22
CA SER A 38 39.48 5.52 -13.15
C SER A 38 40.18 5.56 -14.52
N SER A 39 39.47 5.25 -15.61
CA SER A 39 40.01 5.40 -16.98
C SER A 39 40.09 6.86 -17.44
N SER A 40 39.40 7.76 -16.74
CA SER A 40 39.25 9.18 -17.08
C SER A 40 38.69 9.46 -18.48
N ASN A 41 38.13 8.46 -19.16
CA ASN A 41 37.49 8.61 -20.47
C ASN A 41 35.99 8.86 -20.31
N VAL A 42 35.55 10.10 -20.54
CA VAL A 42 34.15 10.53 -20.39
C VAL A 42 33.19 9.69 -21.25
N GLU A 43 33.55 9.36 -22.49
CA GLU A 43 32.70 8.53 -23.35
C GLU A 43 32.52 7.11 -22.80
N GLY A 44 33.63 6.53 -22.31
CA GLY A 44 33.60 5.20 -21.68
C GLY A 44 32.76 5.19 -20.41
N ILE A 45 32.87 6.23 -19.58
CA ILE A 45 32.06 6.40 -18.37
C ILE A 45 30.58 6.52 -18.72
N CYS A 46 30.21 7.40 -19.66
CA CYS A 46 28.82 7.55 -20.12
C CYS A 46 28.25 6.21 -20.60
N ALA A 47 29.00 5.48 -21.44
CA ALA A 47 28.58 4.17 -21.92
C ALA A 47 28.37 3.18 -20.76
N MET A 48 29.30 3.12 -19.80
CA MET A 48 29.18 2.22 -18.64
C MET A 48 28.03 2.59 -17.71
N LEU A 49 27.74 3.88 -17.49
CA LEU A 49 26.57 4.34 -16.73
C LEU A 49 25.26 3.89 -17.40
N ASN A 50 25.15 4.10 -18.71
CA ASN A 50 23.97 3.68 -19.46
C ASN A 50 23.80 2.16 -19.48
N HIS A 51 24.90 1.39 -19.60
CA HIS A 51 24.86 -0.06 -19.49
C HIS A 51 24.43 -0.54 -18.09
N ALA A 52 24.90 0.12 -17.02
CA ALA A 52 24.52 -0.17 -15.65
C ALA A 52 23.01 0.05 -15.42
N VAL A 53 22.46 1.17 -15.89
CA VAL A 53 21.02 1.42 -15.81
C VAL A 53 20.23 0.41 -16.65
N SER A 54 20.69 0.15 -17.88
CA SER A 54 20.02 -0.79 -18.79
C SER A 54 19.88 -2.19 -18.19
N ILE A 55 20.92 -2.75 -17.56
CA ILE A 55 20.84 -4.08 -16.96
C ILE A 55 19.94 -4.12 -15.72
N ILE A 56 19.93 -3.03 -14.95
CA ILE A 56 19.03 -2.88 -13.79
C ILE A 56 17.57 -2.88 -14.27
N ASP A 57 17.24 -2.11 -15.31
CA ASP A 57 15.87 -1.96 -15.80
C ASP A 57 15.34 -3.14 -16.61
N THR A 58 16.24 -3.93 -17.20
CA THR A 58 15.90 -5.11 -17.99
C THR A 58 15.98 -6.36 -17.12
N ALA A 59 17.12 -7.04 -17.13
CA ALA A 59 17.31 -8.35 -16.50
C ALA A 59 16.95 -8.37 -15.00
N TYR A 60 17.46 -7.40 -14.24
CA TYR A 60 17.28 -7.40 -12.79
C TYR A 60 15.84 -7.09 -12.38
N ARG A 61 15.27 -5.99 -12.89
CA ARG A 61 13.89 -5.61 -12.61
C ARG A 61 12.90 -6.66 -13.11
N GLU A 62 13.11 -7.26 -14.28
CA GLU A 62 12.24 -8.30 -14.83
C GLU A 62 12.20 -9.53 -13.93
N GLN A 63 13.34 -9.93 -13.34
CA GLN A 63 13.37 -11.02 -12.37
C GLN A 63 12.51 -10.71 -11.14
N LEU A 64 12.69 -9.54 -10.53
CA LEU A 64 11.91 -9.15 -9.35
C LEU A 64 10.42 -9.02 -9.70
N TYR A 65 10.11 -8.41 -10.84
CA TYR A 65 8.74 -8.27 -11.32
C TYR A 65 8.06 -9.62 -11.53
N THR A 66 8.75 -10.60 -12.13
CA THR A 66 8.18 -11.94 -12.37
C THR A 66 7.76 -12.62 -11.07
N ARG A 67 8.55 -12.48 -10.00
CA ARG A 67 8.23 -13.03 -8.67
C ARG A 67 7.03 -12.35 -8.02
N LEU A 68 6.86 -11.05 -8.25
CA LEU A 68 5.75 -10.27 -7.72
C LEU A 68 4.47 -10.43 -8.54
N LYS A 69 4.60 -10.63 -9.86
CA LYS A 69 3.47 -10.80 -10.79
C LYS A 69 2.66 -12.06 -10.50
N SER A 70 3.30 -13.10 -9.97
CA SER A 70 2.60 -14.32 -9.52
C SER A 70 1.63 -14.08 -8.36
N GLY A 71 1.69 -12.90 -7.72
CA GLY A 71 0.83 -12.53 -6.60
C GLY A 71 1.24 -13.21 -5.29
N TYR A 72 0.69 -12.72 -4.18
CA TYR A 72 0.90 -13.36 -2.88
C TYR A 72 -0.06 -14.55 -2.72
N PRO A 73 0.45 -15.79 -2.50
CA PRO A 73 -0.39 -16.96 -2.35
C PRO A 73 -1.26 -16.86 -1.10
N SER A 74 -2.55 -16.61 -1.31
CA SER A 74 -3.56 -16.55 -0.26
C SER A 74 -4.68 -17.52 -0.61
N GLY A 75 -5.03 -18.43 0.30
CA GLY A 75 -6.02 -19.48 0.06
C GLY A 75 -7.47 -19.00 -0.15
N PHE A 76 -7.69 -17.69 -0.32
CA PHE A 76 -9.00 -17.08 -0.52
C PHE A 76 -9.40 -16.97 -2.00
N ASP A 77 -8.45 -16.80 -2.93
CA ASP A 77 -8.74 -16.77 -4.37
C ASP A 77 -8.38 -18.11 -5.01
N LEU A 78 -9.28 -19.07 -4.80
CA LEU A 78 -9.19 -20.38 -5.43
C LEU A 78 -9.25 -20.28 -6.96
N SER A 79 -9.75 -19.19 -7.57
CA SER A 79 -9.96 -19.14 -9.02
C SER A 79 -8.68 -18.84 -9.82
N GLN A 80 -7.83 -17.94 -9.33
CA GLN A 80 -6.50 -17.70 -9.94
C GLN A 80 -5.48 -18.74 -9.49
N ALA A 81 -5.65 -19.27 -8.29
CA ALA A 81 -4.84 -20.37 -7.81
C ALA A 81 -5.19 -21.68 -8.56
N TYR A 82 -6.44 -21.90 -8.98
CA TYR A 82 -6.90 -23.14 -9.62
C TYR A 82 -6.11 -23.53 -10.88
N THR A 83 -5.69 -22.61 -11.75
CA THR A 83 -4.98 -23.03 -12.98
C THR A 83 -3.58 -23.58 -12.68
N VAL A 84 -2.91 -23.04 -11.66
CA VAL A 84 -1.58 -23.50 -11.21
C VAL A 84 -1.69 -24.65 -10.19
N ILE A 85 -2.73 -24.63 -9.36
CA ILE A 85 -2.94 -25.54 -8.22
C ILE A 85 -3.73 -26.78 -8.62
N GLN A 86 -4.75 -26.71 -9.48
CA GLN A 86 -5.58 -27.86 -9.85
C GLN A 86 -4.80 -28.84 -10.74
N SER A 87 -3.93 -28.33 -11.61
CA SER A 87 -3.03 -29.15 -12.44
C SER A 87 -1.90 -29.83 -11.65
N SER A 88 -1.56 -29.35 -10.44
CA SER A 88 -0.44 -29.85 -9.65
C SER A 88 -0.87 -30.57 -8.36
N ILE A 89 -2.02 -30.22 -7.76
CA ILE A 89 -2.60 -30.90 -6.59
C ILE A 89 -3.32 -32.20 -6.99
N GLN A 90 -4.02 -32.26 -8.13
CA GLN A 90 -4.59 -33.54 -8.60
C GLN A 90 -3.53 -34.60 -8.94
N LEU A 91 -2.26 -34.19 -9.11
CA LEU A 91 -1.10 -35.05 -9.35
C LEU A 91 -0.19 -35.23 -8.12
N GLY A 92 -0.56 -34.71 -6.95
CA GLY A 92 0.22 -34.86 -5.70
C GLY A 92 1.58 -34.14 -5.68
N LYS A 93 1.78 -33.09 -6.49
CA LYS A 93 3.09 -32.44 -6.72
C LYS A 93 3.38 -31.17 -5.91
N LEU A 94 2.42 -30.61 -5.17
CA LEU A 94 2.67 -29.45 -4.28
C LEU A 94 2.39 -29.82 -2.82
N GLN A 95 3.42 -29.70 -1.98
CA GLN A 95 3.30 -29.84 -0.52
C GLN A 95 3.01 -28.47 0.11
N GLY A 96 2.42 -28.43 1.31
CA GLY A 96 2.19 -27.17 2.04
C GLY A 96 3.46 -26.33 2.25
N SER A 97 4.63 -26.97 2.26
CA SER A 97 5.95 -26.31 2.27
C SER A 97 6.21 -25.43 1.06
N ASP A 98 5.64 -25.73 -0.10
CA ASP A 98 5.90 -25.00 -1.34
C ASP A 98 5.11 -23.68 -1.39
N ILE A 99 3.93 -23.64 -0.77
CA ILE A 99 3.14 -22.41 -0.63
C ILE A 99 3.83 -21.42 0.31
N GLU A 100 4.36 -21.91 1.44
CA GLU A 100 5.10 -21.06 2.38
C GLU A 100 6.38 -20.50 1.75
N LYS A 101 7.10 -21.29 0.95
CA LYS A 101 8.24 -20.79 0.16
C LYS A 101 7.82 -19.68 -0.80
N LEU A 102 6.71 -19.83 -1.52
CA LEU A 102 6.23 -18.81 -2.45
C LEU A 102 5.84 -17.50 -1.73
N LYS A 103 5.23 -17.58 -0.55
CA LYS A 103 4.95 -16.41 0.29
C LYS A 103 6.23 -15.71 0.73
N GLN A 104 7.22 -16.48 1.19
CA GLN A 104 8.53 -15.94 1.57
C GLN A 104 9.22 -15.26 0.39
N ILE A 105 9.26 -15.92 -0.78
CA ILE A 105 9.83 -15.35 -2.01
C ILE A 105 9.16 -14.02 -2.35
N PHE A 106 7.83 -13.94 -2.29
CA PHE A 106 7.10 -12.70 -2.57
C PHE A 106 7.50 -11.58 -1.58
N LEU A 107 7.45 -11.85 -0.27
CA LEU A 107 7.73 -10.84 0.76
C LEU A 107 9.19 -10.38 0.76
N THR A 108 10.13 -11.32 0.60
CA THR A 108 11.55 -10.99 0.45
C THR A 108 11.81 -10.19 -0.82
N THR A 109 11.17 -10.56 -1.94
CA THR A 109 11.29 -9.78 -3.18
C THR A 109 10.74 -8.37 -2.99
N PHE A 110 9.61 -8.21 -2.30
CA PHE A 110 9.03 -6.91 -2.03
C PHE A 110 9.99 -5.99 -1.25
N ASN A 111 10.66 -6.52 -0.22
CA ASN A 111 11.72 -5.79 0.49
C ASN A 111 12.92 -5.50 -0.42
N ASN A 112 13.35 -6.46 -1.23
CA ASN A 112 14.48 -6.29 -2.14
C ASN A 112 14.25 -5.18 -3.17
N VAL A 113 13.00 -4.97 -3.62
CA VAL A 113 12.65 -3.83 -4.50
C VAL A 113 12.82 -2.50 -3.76
N GLU A 114 12.41 -2.40 -2.50
CA GLU A 114 12.60 -1.18 -1.69
C GLU A 114 14.10 -0.89 -1.43
N ILE A 115 14.87 -1.92 -1.08
CA ILE A 115 16.32 -1.80 -0.90
C ILE A 115 16.98 -1.37 -2.21
N THR A 116 16.56 -1.95 -3.34
CA THR A 116 17.05 -1.56 -4.67
C THR A 116 16.75 -0.11 -4.98
N TYR A 117 15.53 0.36 -4.69
CA TYR A 117 15.13 1.77 -4.85
C TYR A 117 16.09 2.70 -4.10
N GLY A 118 16.36 2.42 -2.82
CA GLY A 118 17.32 3.19 -2.02
C GLY A 118 18.75 3.09 -2.57
N ASN A 119 19.19 1.90 -2.92
CA ASN A 119 20.54 1.64 -3.43
C ASN A 119 20.83 2.36 -4.76
N LEU A 120 19.83 2.58 -5.62
CA LEU A 120 20.00 3.37 -6.84
C LEU A 120 20.36 4.83 -6.54
N HIS A 121 19.70 5.44 -5.56
CA HIS A 121 20.04 6.79 -5.12
C HIS A 121 21.43 6.85 -4.49
N THR A 122 21.76 5.89 -3.62
CA THR A 122 23.09 5.80 -3.01
C THR A 122 24.16 5.60 -4.07
N LEU A 123 23.94 4.72 -5.05
CA LEU A 123 24.88 4.48 -6.15
C LEU A 123 25.10 5.73 -6.99
N LYS A 124 24.03 6.45 -7.35
CA LYS A 124 24.11 7.72 -8.08
C LYS A 124 25.00 8.73 -7.35
N ASN A 125 24.75 8.96 -6.06
CA ASN A 125 25.52 9.90 -5.26
C ASN A 125 27.00 9.48 -5.14
N LEU A 126 27.27 8.18 -4.93
CA LEU A 126 28.63 7.66 -4.86
C LEU A 126 29.39 7.85 -6.19
N VAL A 127 28.72 7.64 -7.32
CA VAL A 127 29.31 7.84 -8.66
C VAL A 127 29.57 9.32 -8.90
N GLU A 128 28.64 10.21 -8.55
CA GLU A 128 28.82 11.66 -8.64
C GLU A 128 30.03 12.15 -7.83
N ASP A 129 30.20 11.66 -6.62
CA ASP A 129 31.32 12.01 -5.76
C ASP A 129 32.67 11.50 -6.31
N GLU A 130 32.71 10.27 -6.83
CA GLU A 130 33.92 9.72 -7.46
C GLU A 130 34.28 10.46 -8.76
N LEU A 131 33.28 10.89 -9.56
CA LEU A 131 33.50 11.71 -10.75
C LEU A 131 34.11 13.07 -10.39
N LYS A 132 33.56 13.77 -9.39
CA LYS A 132 34.08 15.07 -8.92
C LYS A 132 35.52 14.96 -8.39
N LYS A 133 35.88 13.84 -7.77
CA LYS A 133 37.23 13.60 -7.24
C LYS A 133 38.25 13.26 -8.33
N THR A 134 37.83 12.57 -9.38
CA THR A 134 38.75 12.00 -10.38
C THR A 134 38.93 12.92 -11.59
N LEU A 135 37.91 13.70 -11.95
CA LEU A 135 37.87 14.43 -13.22
C LEU A 135 37.67 15.94 -13.01
N THR A 136 38.45 16.75 -13.74
CA THR A 136 38.14 18.16 -13.99
C THR A 136 37.36 18.25 -15.29
N LEU A 137 36.04 18.46 -15.20
CA LEU A 137 35.14 18.46 -16.35
C LEU A 137 34.92 19.87 -16.89
N ASN A 138 34.88 20.01 -18.22
CA ASN A 138 34.30 21.19 -18.87
C ASN A 138 32.76 21.12 -18.81
N GLU A 139 32.08 22.24 -19.04
CA GLU A 139 30.62 22.33 -18.97
C GLU A 139 29.92 21.29 -19.88
N HIS A 140 30.43 21.08 -21.09
CA HIS A 140 29.85 20.12 -22.04
C HIS A 140 29.87 18.68 -21.51
N ASN A 141 31.02 18.20 -21.05
CA ASN A 141 31.18 16.84 -20.52
C ASN A 141 30.41 16.64 -19.21
N LYS A 142 30.32 17.70 -18.40
CA LYS A 142 29.51 17.70 -17.19
C LYS A 142 28.03 17.49 -17.50
N THR A 143 27.45 18.29 -18.40
CA THR A 143 26.05 18.12 -18.82
C THR A 143 25.77 16.73 -19.38
N LYS A 144 26.70 16.17 -20.13
CA LYS A 144 26.58 14.82 -20.70
C LYS A 144 26.54 13.73 -19.62
N LEU A 145 27.44 13.81 -18.63
CA LEU A 145 27.45 12.88 -17.49
C LEU A 145 26.22 13.05 -16.61
N ASP A 146 25.78 14.29 -16.36
CA ASP A 146 24.57 14.59 -15.58
C ASP A 146 23.33 13.95 -16.22
N THR A 147 23.25 13.95 -17.57
CA THR A 147 22.18 13.26 -18.30
C THR A 147 22.19 11.75 -18.02
N CYS A 148 23.36 11.11 -18.08
CA CYS A 148 23.48 9.67 -17.80
C CYS A 148 23.20 9.34 -16.32
N LEU A 149 23.57 10.23 -15.40
CA LEU A 149 23.31 10.08 -13.97
C LEU A 149 21.83 10.21 -13.64
N ASN A 150 21.10 11.06 -14.36
CA ASN A 150 19.66 11.20 -14.19
C ASN A 150 18.89 9.95 -14.61
N GLU A 151 19.44 9.10 -15.48
CA GLU A 151 18.84 7.79 -15.79
C GLU A 151 18.76 6.87 -14.57
N PHE A 152 19.66 6.99 -13.59
CA PHE A 152 19.52 6.27 -12.30
C PHE A 152 18.30 6.72 -11.52
N HIS A 153 17.95 8.02 -11.58
CA HIS A 153 16.74 8.54 -10.96
C HIS A 153 15.49 8.00 -11.67
N SER A 154 15.50 7.99 -13.01
CA SER A 154 14.44 7.37 -13.83
C SER A 154 14.26 5.89 -13.51
N ALA A 155 15.36 5.13 -13.38
CA ALA A 155 15.33 3.74 -12.94
C ALA A 155 14.74 3.60 -11.53
N ALA A 156 15.16 4.43 -10.57
CA ALA A 156 14.61 4.40 -9.21
C ALA A 156 13.10 4.60 -9.21
N ASN A 157 12.57 5.55 -9.99
CA ASN A 157 11.12 5.74 -10.10
C ASN A 157 10.38 4.49 -10.62
N ARG A 158 10.98 3.74 -11.55
CA ARG A 158 10.42 2.45 -12.02
C ARG A 158 10.38 1.39 -10.92
N PHE A 159 11.36 1.37 -10.01
CA PHE A 159 11.31 0.50 -8.83
C PHE A 159 10.29 1.00 -7.82
N LYS A 160 10.09 2.31 -7.66
CA LYS A 160 9.01 2.86 -6.84
C LYS A 160 7.64 2.40 -7.33
N ASP A 161 7.39 2.42 -8.64
CA ASP A 161 6.16 1.88 -9.22
C ASP A 161 6.01 0.38 -8.92
N LEU A 162 7.12 -0.37 -8.94
CA LEU A 162 7.12 -1.81 -8.60
C LEU A 162 6.83 -2.07 -7.11
N ILE A 163 7.27 -1.19 -6.20
CA ILE A 163 6.91 -1.24 -4.77
C ILE A 163 5.40 -1.08 -4.62
N GLU A 164 4.81 -0.07 -5.27
CA GLU A 164 3.37 0.18 -5.20
C GLU A 164 2.57 -1.00 -5.79
N PHE A 165 3.04 -1.56 -6.92
CA PHE A 165 2.44 -2.76 -7.50
C PHE A 165 2.47 -3.95 -6.54
N ALA A 166 3.62 -4.25 -5.91
CA ALA A 166 3.76 -5.35 -4.96
C ALA A 166 2.83 -5.17 -3.74
N CYS A 167 2.76 -3.95 -3.21
CA CYS A 167 1.87 -3.62 -2.10
C CYS A 167 0.40 -3.87 -2.46
N GLN A 168 -0.03 -3.42 -3.64
CA GLN A 168 -1.39 -3.65 -4.13
C GLN A 168 -1.69 -5.14 -4.32
N GLN A 169 -0.77 -5.91 -4.91
CA GLN A 169 -0.93 -7.36 -5.06
C GLN A 169 -1.10 -8.06 -3.71
N LEU A 170 -0.29 -7.70 -2.71
CA LEU A 170 -0.41 -8.24 -1.35
C LEU A 170 -1.75 -7.86 -0.71
N CYS A 171 -2.17 -6.60 -0.85
CA CYS A 171 -3.42 -6.11 -0.28
C CYS A 171 -4.65 -6.80 -0.89
N ILE A 172 -4.72 -6.89 -2.22
CA ILE A 172 -5.85 -7.50 -2.95
C ILE A 172 -5.99 -8.99 -2.62
N SER A 173 -4.87 -9.70 -2.51
CA SER A 173 -4.87 -11.16 -2.30
C SER A 173 -5.06 -11.52 -0.82
N ALA A 174 -4.26 -10.95 0.08
CA ALA A 174 -4.21 -11.40 1.48
C ALA A 174 -5.12 -10.62 2.43
N ILE A 175 -5.33 -9.33 2.17
CA ILE A 175 -5.92 -8.40 3.13
C ILE A 175 -7.40 -8.16 2.82
N LYS A 176 -7.71 -7.73 1.59
CA LYS A 176 -9.06 -7.36 1.16
C LYS A 176 -10.13 -8.43 1.38
N PRO A 177 -9.92 -9.72 1.05
CA PRO A 177 -10.95 -10.76 1.24
C PRO A 177 -11.28 -10.98 2.72
N ARG A 178 -10.26 -10.88 3.59
CA ARG A 178 -10.42 -11.00 5.04
C ARG A 178 -11.14 -9.80 5.62
N ILE A 179 -10.74 -8.58 5.26
CA ILE A 179 -11.45 -7.36 5.69
C ILE A 179 -12.92 -7.45 5.28
N LYS A 180 -13.22 -7.84 4.04
CA LYS A 180 -14.60 -7.97 3.56
C LYS A 180 -15.41 -8.92 4.45
N THR A 181 -14.87 -10.10 4.73
CA THR A 181 -15.52 -11.11 5.58
C THR A 181 -15.75 -10.58 7.00
N LEU A 182 -14.76 -9.92 7.59
CA LEU A 182 -14.86 -9.33 8.93
C LEU A 182 -15.87 -8.17 8.97
N MET A 183 -15.91 -7.35 7.93
CA MET A 183 -16.79 -6.19 7.86
C MET A 183 -18.25 -6.57 7.55
N ASP A 184 -18.51 -7.65 6.82
CA ASP A 184 -19.88 -8.10 6.51
C ASP A 184 -20.67 -8.45 7.79
N VAL A 185 -19.99 -8.81 8.89
CA VAL A 185 -20.61 -9.02 10.21
C VAL A 185 -21.31 -7.74 10.72
N TYR A 186 -20.81 -6.56 10.36
CA TYR A 186 -21.35 -5.27 10.82
C TYR A 186 -22.83 -5.06 10.44
N VAL A 187 -23.27 -5.65 9.32
CA VAL A 187 -24.67 -5.58 8.86
C VAL A 187 -25.62 -6.26 9.84
N THR A 188 -25.14 -7.27 10.57
CA THR A 188 -25.95 -8.06 11.50
C THR A 188 -26.12 -7.41 12.88
N ILE A 189 -25.38 -6.33 13.13
CA ILE A 189 -25.37 -5.63 14.42
C ILE A 189 -26.55 -4.66 14.49
N ASN A 190 -27.23 -4.62 15.64
CA ASN A 190 -28.31 -3.66 15.85
C ASN A 190 -27.72 -2.23 15.91
N HIS A 191 -28.18 -1.36 15.01
CA HIS A 191 -27.83 0.07 14.99
C HIS A 191 -29.03 0.97 15.34
N LYS A 192 -30.13 0.38 15.82
CA LYS A 192 -31.31 1.07 16.35
C LYS A 192 -31.35 0.83 17.86
N LEU A 193 -30.58 1.63 18.57
CA LEU A 193 -30.30 1.41 19.98
C LEU A 193 -31.27 2.20 20.86
N SER A 194 -31.76 1.56 21.93
CA SER A 194 -32.27 2.29 23.09
C SER A 194 -31.12 2.92 23.89
N GLU A 195 -31.45 3.78 24.85
CA GLU A 195 -30.45 4.33 25.78
C GLU A 195 -29.76 3.21 26.59
N ASP A 196 -30.54 2.23 27.08
CA ASP A 196 -30.02 1.08 27.80
C ASP A 196 -29.07 0.22 26.94
N GLU A 197 -29.44 -0.05 25.68
CA GLU A 197 -28.59 -0.80 24.74
C GLU A 197 -27.31 -0.04 24.40
N PHE A 198 -27.40 1.29 24.23
CA PHE A 198 -26.24 2.14 24.01
C PHE A 198 -25.27 2.10 25.19
N SER A 199 -25.77 2.18 26.43
CA SER A 199 -24.93 2.01 27.63
C SER A 199 -24.34 0.61 27.76
N GLN A 200 -25.06 -0.43 27.34
CA GLN A 200 -24.51 -1.80 27.29
C GLN A 200 -23.35 -1.91 26.30
N PHE A 201 -23.46 -1.26 25.14
CA PHE A 201 -22.40 -1.26 24.11
C PHE A 201 -21.16 -0.48 24.55
N GLU A 202 -21.29 0.51 25.44
CA GLU A 202 -20.13 1.18 26.05
C GLU A 202 -19.29 0.22 26.91
N ALA A 203 -19.94 -0.71 27.60
CA ALA A 203 -19.28 -1.72 28.41
C ALA A 203 -18.77 -2.90 27.55
N ASN A 204 -19.58 -3.35 26.60
CA ASN A 204 -19.32 -4.52 25.75
C ASN A 204 -19.60 -4.18 24.28
N ASP A 205 -18.61 -3.62 23.62
CA ASP A 205 -18.68 -3.29 22.20
C ASP A 205 -18.83 -4.56 21.33
N PRO A 206 -19.89 -4.66 20.50
CA PRO A 206 -20.20 -5.88 19.75
C PRO A 206 -19.35 -6.07 18.49
N PHE A 207 -18.53 -5.09 18.11
CA PHE A 207 -17.87 -5.06 16.80
C PHE A 207 -16.39 -4.72 16.84
N LEU A 208 -16.08 -3.45 17.13
CA LEU A 208 -14.80 -2.83 16.96
C LEU A 208 -13.71 -3.61 17.70
N GLN A 209 -13.92 -4.01 18.95
CA GLN A 209 -12.86 -4.71 19.70
C GLN A 209 -12.46 -6.03 19.04
N ASN A 210 -13.43 -6.86 18.65
CA ASN A 210 -13.15 -8.09 17.93
C ASN A 210 -12.56 -7.81 16.54
N PHE A 211 -13.08 -6.80 15.83
CA PHE A 211 -12.54 -6.39 14.53
C PHE A 211 -11.07 -5.99 14.63
N LEU A 212 -10.69 -5.20 15.64
CA LEU A 212 -9.31 -4.78 15.88
C LEU A 212 -8.40 -5.96 16.19
N VAL A 213 -8.84 -6.92 17.01
CA VAL A 213 -8.07 -8.15 17.29
C VAL A 213 -7.81 -8.95 16.01
N GLN A 214 -8.82 -9.09 15.15
CA GLN A 214 -8.68 -9.83 13.89
C GLN A 214 -7.79 -9.09 12.87
N ILE A 215 -7.88 -7.76 12.83
CA ILE A 215 -7.01 -6.93 11.99
C ILE A 215 -5.55 -6.97 12.48
N ASP A 216 -5.32 -6.94 13.80
CA ASP A 216 -3.98 -7.05 14.36
C ASP A 216 -3.35 -8.41 14.05
N ALA A 217 -4.11 -9.50 14.24
CA ALA A 217 -3.69 -10.85 13.86
C ALA A 217 -3.40 -10.97 12.36
N LEU A 218 -4.11 -10.24 11.51
CA LEU A 218 -3.87 -10.18 10.07
C LEU A 218 -2.57 -9.45 9.72
N PHE A 219 -2.23 -8.37 10.42
CA PHE A 219 -1.03 -7.58 10.13
C PHE A 219 0.25 -8.12 10.79
N CYS A 220 0.13 -8.78 11.94
CA CYS A 220 1.26 -9.27 12.73
C CYS A 220 2.30 -10.08 11.92
N PRO A 221 1.92 -11.04 11.05
CA PRO A 221 2.90 -11.80 10.25
C PRO A 221 3.75 -10.90 9.34
N PHE A 222 3.14 -9.88 8.74
CA PHE A 222 3.83 -8.97 7.82
C PHE A 222 4.77 -8.02 8.55
N LYS A 223 4.43 -7.60 9.77
CA LYS A 223 5.26 -6.71 10.59
C LYS A 223 6.65 -7.28 10.89
N SER A 224 6.73 -8.61 11.03
CA SER A 224 7.99 -9.30 11.33
C SER A 224 8.90 -9.52 10.12
N ILE A 225 8.36 -9.44 8.89
CA ILE A 225 9.06 -9.81 7.66
C ILE A 225 9.32 -8.59 6.78
N LEU A 226 8.35 -7.68 6.64
CA LEU A 226 8.49 -6.50 5.79
C LEU A 226 9.42 -5.48 6.45
N SER A 227 10.12 -4.72 5.61
CA SER A 227 10.77 -3.49 6.05
C SER A 227 9.74 -2.51 6.63
N THR A 228 10.19 -1.59 7.49
CA THR A 228 9.31 -0.55 8.07
C THR A 228 8.55 0.21 6.99
N GLY A 229 9.23 0.60 5.90
CA GLY A 229 8.61 1.34 4.80
C GLY A 229 7.55 0.54 4.04
N ASN A 230 7.81 -0.73 3.74
CA ASN A 230 6.82 -1.60 3.08
C ASN A 230 5.65 -1.96 4.02
N TYR A 231 5.91 -2.14 5.31
CA TYR A 231 4.86 -2.37 6.30
C TYR A 231 3.94 -1.15 6.43
N ASP A 232 4.50 0.05 6.56
CA ASP A 232 3.73 1.30 6.62
C ASP A 232 2.86 1.50 5.36
N ARG A 233 3.38 1.15 4.18
CA ARG A 233 2.62 1.14 2.92
C ARG A 233 1.48 0.14 2.94
N LEU A 234 1.72 -1.07 3.44
CA LEU A 234 0.69 -2.09 3.58
C LEU A 234 -0.44 -1.62 4.51
N ILE A 235 -0.11 -1.03 5.67
CA ILE A 235 -1.12 -0.47 6.59
C ILE A 235 -1.89 0.68 5.94
N THR A 236 -1.21 1.55 5.20
CA THR A 236 -1.82 2.67 4.47
C THR A 236 -2.79 2.17 3.39
N ALA A 237 -2.40 1.17 2.60
CA ALA A 237 -3.25 0.55 1.58
C ALA A 237 -4.43 -0.20 2.21
N SER A 238 -4.17 -0.95 3.29
CA SER A 238 -5.22 -1.67 4.02
C SER A 238 -6.22 -0.71 4.66
N THR A 239 -5.77 0.44 5.18
CA THR A 239 -6.66 1.48 5.71
C THR A 239 -7.62 1.99 4.64
N ASN A 240 -7.12 2.26 3.43
CA ASN A 240 -7.98 2.66 2.30
C ASN A 240 -9.05 1.58 2.00
N GLU A 241 -8.66 0.31 1.98
CA GLU A 241 -9.59 -0.79 1.72
C GLU A 241 -10.61 -0.96 2.84
N ILE A 242 -10.20 -0.88 4.12
CA ILE A 242 -11.09 -0.93 5.27
C ILE A 242 -12.13 0.18 5.18
N VAL A 243 -11.71 1.43 4.97
CA VAL A 243 -12.62 2.57 4.84
C VAL A 243 -13.60 2.38 3.69
N THR A 244 -13.10 1.97 2.53
CA THR A 244 -13.92 1.77 1.32
C THR A 244 -14.95 0.65 1.50
N ILE A 245 -14.57 -0.45 2.17
CA ILE A 245 -15.47 -1.58 2.43
C ILE A 245 -16.49 -1.19 3.49
N TRP A 246 -16.07 -0.52 4.58
CA TRP A 246 -16.97 -0.10 5.64
C TRP A 246 -18.05 0.84 5.11
N GLU A 247 -17.68 1.82 4.29
CA GLU A 247 -18.64 2.73 3.66
C GLU A 247 -19.73 1.98 2.88
N LYS A 248 -19.36 0.97 2.09
CA LYS A 248 -20.30 0.13 1.33
C LYS A 248 -21.18 -0.72 2.24
N VAL A 249 -20.65 -1.16 3.37
CA VAL A 249 -21.38 -1.95 4.37
C VAL A 249 -22.40 -1.08 5.11
N LEU A 250 -22.06 0.17 5.45
CA LEU A 250 -22.97 1.12 6.10
C LEU A 250 -24.25 1.37 5.30
N LEU A 251 -24.14 1.40 3.97
CA LEU A 251 -25.30 1.59 3.08
C LEU A 251 -26.32 0.44 3.13
N LYS A 252 -26.00 -0.68 3.79
CA LYS A 252 -26.89 -1.82 4.02
C LYS A 252 -27.51 -1.81 5.42
N CYS A 253 -27.10 -0.88 6.28
CA CYS A 253 -27.56 -0.76 7.65
C CYS A 253 -28.68 0.29 7.78
N VAL A 254 -29.31 0.32 8.95
CA VAL A 254 -30.31 1.33 9.34
C VAL A 254 -30.03 1.79 10.75
N PHE A 255 -30.05 3.09 10.97
CA PHE A 255 -29.60 3.74 12.20
C PHE A 255 -30.72 4.52 12.86
N ASN A 256 -30.62 4.69 14.18
CA ASN A 256 -31.18 5.85 14.88
C ASN A 256 -30.02 6.73 15.39
N ARG A 257 -30.32 7.79 16.16
CA ARG A 257 -29.28 8.68 16.68
C ARG A 257 -28.21 7.95 17.52
N PHE A 258 -28.63 7.08 18.43
CA PHE A 258 -27.69 6.34 19.29
C PHE A 258 -26.79 5.40 18.48
N GLY A 259 -27.33 4.75 17.45
CA GLY A 259 -26.53 3.99 16.49
C GLY A 259 -25.50 4.85 15.75
N GLY A 260 -25.87 6.07 15.36
CA GLY A 260 -24.94 7.04 14.77
C GLY A 260 -23.80 7.43 15.72
N LEU A 261 -24.11 7.68 17.00
CA LEU A 261 -23.12 7.98 18.03
C LEU A 261 -22.20 6.78 18.33
N GLN A 262 -22.73 5.56 18.29
CA GLN A 262 -21.95 4.34 18.42
C GLN A 262 -20.99 4.20 17.24
N PHE A 263 -21.47 4.34 16.01
CA PHE A 263 -20.64 4.33 14.81
C PHE A 263 -19.52 5.39 14.87
N ASP A 264 -19.80 6.61 15.37
CA ASP A 264 -18.77 7.63 15.57
C ASP A 264 -17.64 7.17 16.51
N LYS A 265 -17.98 6.51 17.63
CA LYS A 265 -17.00 5.91 18.54
C LYS A 265 -16.17 4.85 17.84
N GLU A 266 -16.81 3.98 17.07
CA GLU A 266 -16.16 2.89 16.34
C GLU A 266 -15.16 3.42 15.30
N VAL A 267 -15.56 4.44 14.52
CA VAL A 267 -14.68 5.11 13.53
C VAL A 267 -13.46 5.73 14.23
N ARG A 268 -13.66 6.42 15.35
CA ARG A 268 -12.55 7.01 16.12
C ARG A 268 -11.61 5.95 16.70
N GLY A 269 -12.15 4.84 17.20
CA GLY A 269 -11.37 3.72 17.71
C GLY A 269 -10.51 3.08 16.62
N LEU A 270 -11.10 2.76 15.45
CA LEU A 270 -10.37 2.21 14.32
C LEU A 270 -9.29 3.17 13.82
N MET A 271 -9.62 4.46 13.67
CA MET A 271 -8.68 5.49 13.24
C MET A 271 -7.49 5.61 14.20
N THR A 272 -7.73 5.47 15.52
CA THR A 272 -6.68 5.51 16.54
C THR A 272 -5.75 4.30 16.41
N TYR A 273 -6.30 3.09 16.30
CA TYR A 273 -5.51 1.88 16.10
C TYR A 273 -4.64 1.98 14.84
N LEU A 274 -5.23 2.34 13.68
CA LEU A 274 -4.48 2.41 12.42
C LEU A 274 -3.45 3.53 12.40
N THR A 275 -3.71 4.67 13.05
CA THR A 275 -2.70 5.72 13.21
C THR A 275 -1.50 5.26 14.02
N ASN A 276 -1.71 4.40 15.03
CA ASN A 276 -0.62 3.85 15.84
C ASN A 276 0.12 2.68 15.14
N ALA A 277 -0.49 2.06 14.14
CA ALA A 277 0.06 0.92 13.42
C ALA A 277 1.05 1.30 12.31
N THR A 278 1.14 2.57 11.92
CA THR A 278 2.02 3.06 10.84
C THR A 278 2.71 4.37 11.23
N SER A 279 3.88 4.65 10.65
CA SER A 279 4.50 5.97 10.75
C SER A 279 3.92 7.00 9.76
N LEU A 280 3.16 6.53 8.76
CA LEU A 280 2.58 7.39 7.71
C LEU A 280 1.24 7.98 8.15
N PRO A 281 0.90 9.21 7.68
CA PRO A 281 -0.40 9.80 7.96
C PRO A 281 -1.53 9.02 7.27
N VAL A 282 -2.54 8.63 8.05
CA VAL A 282 -3.72 7.90 7.56
C VAL A 282 -5.05 8.55 7.94
N ARG A 283 -5.04 9.63 8.73
CA ARG A 283 -6.26 10.27 9.26
C ARG A 283 -7.14 10.87 8.16
N ASP A 284 -6.53 11.43 7.12
CA ASP A 284 -7.21 12.00 5.96
C ASP A 284 -8.08 10.97 5.23
N LYS A 285 -7.68 9.70 5.25
CA LYS A 285 -8.43 8.59 4.64
C LYS A 285 -9.79 8.37 5.30
N PHE A 286 -9.95 8.75 6.57
CA PHE A 286 -11.20 8.61 7.31
C PHE A 286 -12.20 9.74 7.06
N GLN A 287 -11.83 10.78 6.30
CA GLN A 287 -12.64 12.00 6.16
C GLN A 287 -14.09 11.71 5.75
N ARG A 288 -14.31 10.77 4.83
CA ARG A 288 -15.67 10.37 4.40
C ARG A 288 -16.43 9.65 5.52
N LEU A 289 -15.83 8.70 6.24
CA LEU A 289 -16.49 8.03 7.37
C LEU A 289 -16.80 8.99 8.51
N THR A 290 -15.92 9.94 8.81
CA THR A 290 -16.18 10.99 9.81
C THR A 290 -17.32 11.91 9.38
N GLN A 291 -17.43 12.24 8.08
CA GLN A 291 -18.57 12.99 7.57
C GLN A 291 -19.87 12.18 7.67
N ILE A 292 -19.82 10.88 7.36
CA ILE A 292 -20.95 9.97 7.54
C ILE A 292 -21.34 9.88 9.03
N SER A 293 -20.39 9.77 9.96
CA SER A 293 -20.68 9.69 11.40
C SER A 293 -21.34 10.96 11.92
N THR A 294 -20.89 12.14 11.45
CA THR A 294 -21.56 13.42 11.73
C THR A 294 -23.00 13.42 11.26
N LEU A 295 -23.27 13.02 10.01
CA LEU A 295 -24.63 12.95 9.45
C LEU A 295 -25.54 12.00 10.23
N LEU A 296 -25.02 10.81 10.57
CA LEU A 296 -25.77 9.81 11.33
C LEU A 296 -25.97 10.20 12.79
N SER A 297 -25.21 11.16 13.32
CA SER A 297 -25.29 11.60 14.72
C SER A 297 -26.15 12.86 14.95
N LEU A 298 -26.65 13.50 13.89
CA LEU A 298 -27.51 14.69 13.99
C LEU A 298 -28.72 14.42 14.89
N GLU A 299 -29.07 15.38 15.76
CA GLU A 299 -30.27 15.25 16.59
C GLU A 299 -31.51 15.48 15.73
N LYS A 300 -31.46 16.51 14.88
CA LYS A 300 -32.55 16.93 14.01
C LYS A 300 -32.04 17.16 12.60
N LEU A 301 -32.86 16.81 11.62
CA LEU A 301 -32.51 16.98 10.20
C LEU A 301 -32.11 18.43 9.84
N LYS A 302 -32.66 19.44 10.51
CA LYS A 302 -32.37 20.86 10.25
C LYS A 302 -30.93 21.27 10.60
N GLU A 303 -30.26 20.56 11.51
CA GLU A 303 -28.87 20.83 11.90
C GLU A 303 -27.90 20.70 10.74
N ILE A 304 -28.27 19.96 9.69
CA ILE A 304 -27.45 19.86 8.48
C ILE A 304 -27.10 21.23 7.88
N ASN A 305 -27.99 22.23 8.02
CA ASN A 305 -27.76 23.57 7.49
C ASN A 305 -26.56 24.26 8.17
N ASP A 306 -26.30 23.93 9.45
CA ASP A 306 -25.17 24.49 10.21
C ASP A 306 -23.82 23.93 9.70
N TYR A 307 -23.85 22.76 9.07
CA TYR A 307 -22.66 22.09 8.53
C TYR A 307 -22.53 22.21 7.01
N TRP A 308 -23.61 22.47 6.28
CA TRP A 308 -23.62 22.46 4.82
C TRP A 308 -23.56 23.86 4.19
N ASP A 309 -24.06 24.89 4.89
CA ASP A 309 -24.01 26.25 4.37
C ASP A 309 -22.54 26.73 4.26
N PRO A 310 -22.08 27.15 3.06
CA PRO A 310 -20.70 27.61 2.84
C PRO A 310 -20.28 28.78 3.74
N THR A 311 -21.23 29.54 4.27
CA THR A 311 -20.97 30.70 5.12
C THR A 311 -20.76 30.33 6.60
N SER A 312 -21.30 29.19 7.05
CA SER A 312 -21.24 28.73 8.44
C SER A 312 -20.29 27.53 8.63
N SER A 313 -20.07 26.74 7.58
CA SER A 313 -19.32 25.49 7.67
C SER A 313 -17.81 25.66 7.57
N LYS A 314 -17.09 25.06 8.53
CA LYS A 314 -15.64 24.83 8.44
C LYS A 314 -15.29 23.47 7.83
N ILE A 315 -16.29 22.66 7.46
CA ILE A 315 -16.10 21.31 6.96
C ILE A 315 -15.94 21.34 5.44
N THR A 316 -14.80 20.86 4.95
CA THR A 316 -14.64 20.56 3.52
C THR A 316 -15.31 19.23 3.20
N TRP A 317 -16.55 19.26 2.69
CA TRP A 317 -17.30 18.06 2.33
C TRP A 317 -16.64 17.28 1.19
N ARG A 318 -16.58 15.95 1.36
CA ARG A 318 -16.15 14.97 0.35
C ARG A 318 -17.32 14.13 -0.17
N LEU A 319 -18.46 14.22 0.50
CA LEU A 319 -19.73 13.62 0.08
C LEU A 319 -20.45 14.60 -0.86
N THR A 320 -21.00 14.08 -1.94
CA THR A 320 -21.89 14.80 -2.84
C THR A 320 -23.27 15.01 -2.19
N PRO A 321 -24.08 15.99 -2.66
CA PRO A 321 -25.45 16.16 -2.19
C PRO A 321 -26.31 14.88 -2.25
N SER A 322 -26.10 14.04 -3.28
CA SER A 322 -26.80 12.76 -3.42
C SER A 322 -26.39 11.77 -2.34
N GLU A 323 -25.09 11.65 -2.07
CA GLU A 323 -24.57 10.78 -1.01
C GLU A 323 -25.06 11.23 0.37
N VAL A 324 -25.07 12.54 0.65
CA VAL A 324 -25.60 13.07 1.91
C VAL A 324 -27.05 12.66 2.11
N ARG A 325 -27.91 12.81 1.08
CA ARG A 325 -29.30 12.36 1.16
C ARG A 325 -29.40 10.85 1.36
N GLN A 326 -28.56 10.07 0.70
CA GLN A 326 -28.54 8.62 0.86
C GLN A 326 -28.21 8.22 2.30
N ILE A 327 -27.18 8.83 2.89
CA ILE A 327 -26.76 8.60 4.28
C ILE A 327 -27.83 9.05 5.27
N LEU A 328 -28.43 10.23 5.08
CA LEU A 328 -29.51 10.72 5.93
C LEU A 328 -30.75 9.81 5.87
N ASN A 329 -31.03 9.16 4.74
CA ASN A 329 -32.12 8.18 4.64
C ASN A 329 -31.83 6.86 5.37
N LEU A 330 -30.60 6.61 5.83
CA LEU A 330 -30.32 5.47 6.70
C LEU A 330 -30.87 5.69 8.12
N ARG A 331 -31.18 6.94 8.51
CA ARG A 331 -31.79 7.29 9.80
C ARG A 331 -33.30 7.05 9.78
N THR A 332 -33.77 6.09 10.58
CA THR A 332 -35.19 5.70 10.57
C THR A 332 -36.14 6.74 11.14
N ASP A 333 -35.62 7.69 11.91
CA ASP A 333 -36.35 8.80 12.50
C ASP A 333 -36.42 10.04 11.58
N PHE A 334 -35.70 10.05 10.46
CA PHE A 334 -35.80 11.10 9.45
C PHE A 334 -36.77 10.68 8.34
N ARG A 335 -37.76 11.53 8.05
CA ARG A 335 -38.72 11.28 6.97
C ARG A 335 -38.06 11.50 5.62
N SER A 336 -38.20 10.56 4.70
CA SER A 336 -37.59 10.64 3.37
C SER A 336 -38.05 11.87 2.57
N ASP A 337 -39.28 12.35 2.76
CA ASP A 337 -39.77 13.58 2.12
C ASP A 337 -39.00 14.82 2.58
N ASP A 338 -38.74 14.92 3.88
CA ASP A 338 -37.99 16.02 4.46
C ASP A 338 -36.52 15.98 3.99
N VAL A 339 -35.93 14.79 3.92
CA VAL A 339 -34.57 14.59 3.38
C VAL A 339 -34.49 15.00 1.90
N ARG A 340 -35.54 14.71 1.10
CA ARG A 340 -35.63 15.15 -0.31
C ARG A 340 -35.82 16.66 -0.44
N ALA A 341 -36.49 17.30 0.51
CA ALA A 341 -36.74 18.74 0.50
C ALA A 341 -35.53 19.60 0.93
N LEU A 342 -34.47 18.99 1.48
CA LEU A 342 -33.24 19.71 1.84
C LEU A 342 -32.64 20.47 0.65
N LYS A 343 -32.08 21.65 0.89
CA LYS A 343 -31.32 22.42 -0.09
C LYS A 343 -29.83 22.21 0.18
N LEU A 344 -29.21 21.34 -0.60
CA LEU A 344 -27.80 20.97 -0.52
C LEU A 344 -27.10 21.39 -1.83
#